data_AF-A0A3N5G5C3-F1
#
_entry.id   AF-A0A3N5G5C3-F1
#
_cell.length_a   1.000
_cell.length_b   1.000
_cell.length_c   1.000
_cell.angle_alpha   90.00
_cell.angle_beta   90.00
_cell.angle_gamma   90.00
#
_symmetry.space_group_name_H-M   'P 1'
#
loop_
_entity.id
_entity.type
_entity.pdbx_description
1 polymer ?
#
loop_
_entity_poly.entity_id
_entity_poly.type
_entity_poly.pdbx_seq_one_letter_code
_entity_poly.pdbx_strand_id
1 'polypeptide(L)'
;SWGFQANVLKSKKAPIATVVPKEGATGWADTTMLHTEAKHPNCAYLWMEHSLNRKLQGDLSAWFGSVPVVLEACKGNPLLGEKGCENNGLGAFEKIRFWKTPVAKCASQNSQCVPYHRWVTDYIAVLGGR
;
A
#
# COMPACT_ATOMS: atom_id res chain seq x y z
N SER A 1 -7.95 -1.43 3.18
CA SER A 1 -6.98 -2.28 2.48
C SER A 1 -7.14 -3.72 2.95
N TRP A 2 -6.64 -4.69 2.17
CA TRP A 2 -6.79 -6.12 2.48
C TRP A 2 -6.06 -6.55 3.76
N GLY A 3 -4.83 -6.09 4.02
CA GLY A 3 -4.09 -6.37 5.26
C GLY A 3 -4.83 -5.89 6.52
N PHE A 4 -5.30 -4.64 6.52
CA PHE A 4 -6.07 -4.07 7.63
C PHE A 4 -7.37 -4.84 7.87
N GLN A 5 -8.14 -5.11 6.81
CA GLN A 5 -9.39 -5.86 6.89
C GLN A 5 -9.14 -7.26 7.46
N ALA A 6 -8.09 -7.95 7.00
CA ALA A 6 -7.71 -9.26 7.50
C ALA A 6 -7.31 -9.22 8.97
N ASN A 7 -6.50 -8.25 9.40
CA ASN A 7 -6.11 -8.08 10.80
C ASN A 7 -7.33 -7.84 11.70
N VAL A 8 -8.25 -6.95 11.31
CA VAL A 8 -9.49 -6.70 12.06
C VAL A 8 -10.36 -7.95 12.15
N LEU A 9 -10.55 -8.67 11.05
CA LEU A 9 -11.36 -9.90 11.04
C LEU A 9 -10.72 -11.02 11.87
N LYS A 10 -9.40 -11.22 11.78
CA LYS A 10 -8.65 -12.18 12.61
C LYS A 10 -8.73 -11.83 14.09
N SER A 11 -8.67 -10.55 14.46
CA SER A 11 -8.83 -10.11 15.85
C SER A 11 -10.19 -10.50 16.44
N LYS A 12 -11.21 -10.63 15.59
CA LYS A 12 -12.56 -11.10 15.92
C LYS A 12 -12.75 -12.61 15.72
N LYS A 13 -11.66 -13.38 15.53
CA LYS A 13 -11.66 -14.83 15.31
C LYS A 13 -12.47 -15.28 14.08
N ALA A 14 -12.66 -14.41 13.08
CA ALA A 14 -13.28 -14.82 11.83
C ALA A 14 -12.34 -15.81 11.08
N PRO A 15 -12.88 -16.89 10.48
CA PRO A 15 -12.07 -17.92 9.82
C PRO A 15 -11.61 -17.46 8.43
N ILE A 16 -10.68 -16.52 8.39
CA ILE A 16 -10.18 -15.91 7.15
C ILE A 16 -8.65 -16.00 7.05
N ALA A 17 -8.17 -16.02 5.82
CA ALA A 17 -6.75 -15.93 5.48
C ALA A 17 -6.58 -15.06 4.22
N THR A 18 -5.34 -14.66 3.94
CA THR A 18 -4.97 -13.86 2.77
C THR A 18 -3.87 -14.55 2.00
N VAL A 19 -3.88 -14.44 0.67
CA VAL A 19 -2.85 -15.01 -0.21
C VAL A 19 -2.54 -14.02 -1.34
N VAL A 20 -1.27 -13.98 -1.77
CA VAL A 20 -0.90 -13.36 -3.04
C VAL A 20 -1.00 -14.44 -4.13
N PRO A 21 -1.91 -14.31 -5.11
CA PRO A 21 -2.11 -15.32 -6.16
C PRO A 21 -0.86 -15.56 -7.01
N LYS A 22 -0.86 -16.67 -7.78
CA LYS A 22 0.27 -17.04 -8.65
C LYS A 22 0.51 -16.02 -9.77
N GLU A 23 -0.53 -15.33 -10.20
CA GLU A 23 -0.49 -14.25 -11.20
C GLU A 23 0.10 -12.94 -10.63
N GLY A 24 0.30 -12.87 -9.31
CA GLY A 24 0.66 -11.66 -8.58
C GLY A 24 -0.56 -10.91 -8.06
N ALA A 25 -0.32 -9.70 -7.53
CA ALA A 25 -1.37 -8.83 -7.02
C ALA A 25 -1.07 -7.37 -7.36
N THR A 26 -2.09 -6.52 -7.38
CA THR A 26 -1.87 -5.07 -7.34
C THR A 26 -1.60 -4.62 -5.91
N GLY A 27 -0.90 -3.50 -5.75
CA GLY A 27 -0.66 -2.90 -4.44
C GLY A 27 -0.28 -1.44 -4.58
N TRP A 28 0.18 -0.83 -3.51
CA TRP A 28 0.48 0.59 -3.43
C TRP A 28 1.70 0.82 -2.55
N ALA A 29 2.42 1.89 -2.84
CA ALA A 29 3.54 2.39 -2.07
C ALA A 29 3.19 3.85 -1.74
N ASP A 30 2.74 4.05 -0.52
CA ASP A 30 2.19 5.35 -0.10
C ASP A 30 3.32 6.29 0.31
N THR A 31 3.21 7.55 -0.14
CA THR A 31 4.18 8.60 0.14
C THR A 31 3.48 9.75 0.84
N THR A 32 4.00 10.17 2.00
CA THR A 32 3.61 11.44 2.60
C THR A 32 4.11 12.57 1.70
N MET A 33 3.19 13.33 1.10
CA MET A 33 3.50 14.46 0.23
C MET A 33 3.08 15.77 0.88
N LEU A 34 3.89 16.82 0.69
CA LEU A 34 3.58 18.16 1.18
C LEU A 34 2.85 18.97 0.10
N HIS A 35 1.69 19.54 0.45
CA HIS A 35 0.95 20.43 -0.44
C HIS A 35 1.75 21.69 -0.76
N THR A 36 1.69 22.18 -2.01
CA THR A 36 2.46 23.35 -2.48
C THR A 36 2.15 24.63 -1.71
N GLU A 37 0.94 24.74 -1.16
CA GLU A 37 0.47 25.89 -0.37
C GLU A 37 0.21 25.56 1.12
N ALA A 38 0.88 24.52 1.65
CA ALA A 38 0.68 24.11 3.04
C ALA A 38 0.90 25.27 4.03
N LYS A 39 -0.09 25.52 4.90
CA LYS A 39 -0.04 26.62 5.88
C LYS A 39 0.91 26.35 7.05
N HIS A 40 1.28 25.09 7.28
CA HIS A 40 2.13 24.64 8.38
C HIS A 40 3.26 23.72 7.90
N PRO A 41 4.18 24.20 7.04
CA PRO A 41 5.21 23.36 6.45
C PRO A 41 6.17 22.80 7.52
N ASN A 42 6.52 23.58 8.54
CA ASN A 42 7.39 23.11 9.63
C ASN A 42 6.77 21.93 10.40
N CYS A 43 5.48 22.01 10.74
CA CYS A 43 4.77 20.90 11.38
C CYS A 43 4.71 19.67 10.46
N ALA A 44 4.51 19.87 9.16
CA ALA A 44 4.50 18.77 8.20
C ALA A 44 5.87 18.08 8.09
N TYR A 45 6.97 18.82 8.12
CA TYR A 45 8.32 18.24 8.17
C TYR A 45 8.58 17.48 9.48
N LEU A 46 8.16 18.02 10.62
CA LEU A 46 8.24 17.30 11.89
C LEU A 46 7.41 16.00 11.87
N TRP A 47 6.25 16.01 11.21
CA TRP A 47 5.47 14.80 10.98
C TRP A 47 6.18 13.82 10.04
N MET A 48 6.75 14.28 8.94
CA MET A 48 7.49 13.42 8.01
C MET A 48 8.66 12.74 8.73
N GLU A 49 9.44 13.47 9.53
CA GLU A 49 10.49 12.91 10.37
C GLU A 49 9.94 11.89 11.37
N HIS A 50 8.87 12.25 12.11
CA HIS A 50 8.21 11.34 13.03
C HIS A 50 7.72 10.06 12.33
N SER A 51 7.17 10.18 11.11
CA SER A 51 6.64 9.08 10.31
C SER A 51 7.68 8.03 9.95
N LEU A 52 8.96 8.42 9.91
CA LEU A 52 10.11 7.53 9.63
C LEU A 52 10.71 6.93 10.91
N ASN A 53 10.19 7.26 12.09
CA ASN A 53 10.65 6.67 13.33
C ASN A 53 10.45 5.15 13.34
N ARG A 54 11.50 4.40 13.73
CA ARG A 54 11.51 2.93 13.75
C ARG A 54 10.35 2.32 14.55
N LYS A 55 10.00 2.89 15.70
CA LYS A 55 8.89 2.39 16.52
C LYS A 55 7.56 2.57 15.78
N LEU A 56 7.32 3.78 15.26
CA LEU A 56 6.08 4.10 14.55
C LEU A 56 5.92 3.24 13.29
N GLN A 57 6.97 3.09 12.49
CA GLN A 57 6.96 2.25 11.29
C GLN A 57 6.55 0.81 11.62
N GLY A 58 7.12 0.23 12.68
CA GLY A 58 6.78 -1.13 13.10
C GLY A 58 5.35 -1.25 13.63
N ASP A 59 4.91 -0.30 14.47
CA ASP A 59 3.56 -0.32 15.05
C ASP A 59 2.50 -0.13 13.97
N LEU A 60 2.74 0.78 13.01
CA LEU A 60 1.86 1.00 11.86
C LEU A 60 1.77 -0.25 10.99
N SER A 61 2.90 -0.88 10.68
CA SER A 61 2.93 -2.14 9.93
C SER A 61 2.21 -3.28 10.64
N ALA A 62 2.32 -3.37 11.97
CA ALA A 62 1.61 -4.35 12.76
C ALA A 62 0.10 -4.15 12.70
N TRP A 63 -0.34 -2.90 12.88
CA TRP A 63 -1.76 -2.55 12.86
C TRP A 63 -2.38 -2.73 11.47
N PHE A 64 -1.76 -2.12 10.47
CA PHE A 64 -2.31 -2.01 9.14
C PHE A 64 -2.06 -3.26 8.27
N GLY A 65 -1.04 -4.07 8.59
CA GLY A 65 -0.64 -5.22 7.77
C GLY A 65 0.15 -4.82 6.52
N SER A 66 0.85 -3.69 6.55
CA SER A 66 1.77 -3.25 5.50
C SER A 66 3.23 -3.58 5.85
N VAL A 67 4.12 -3.50 4.88
CA VAL A 67 5.58 -3.57 5.10
C VAL A 67 6.10 -2.16 5.41
N PRO A 68 6.95 -1.96 6.45
CA PRO A 68 7.50 -0.65 6.76
C PRO A 68 8.52 -0.23 5.69
N VAL A 69 8.62 1.06 5.40
CA VAL A 69 9.64 1.59 4.47
C VAL A 69 11.02 1.71 5.14
N VAL A 70 11.05 1.77 6.48
CA VAL A 70 12.27 1.66 7.29
C VAL A 70 12.41 0.22 7.76
N LEU A 71 13.18 -0.59 7.03
CA LEU A 71 13.24 -2.05 7.24
C LEU A 71 13.83 -2.45 8.60
N GLU A 72 14.58 -1.57 9.26
CA GLU A 72 15.04 -1.76 10.64
C GLU A 72 13.87 -1.89 11.62
N ALA A 73 12.68 -1.37 11.28
CA ALA A 73 11.47 -1.53 12.06
C ALA A 73 10.91 -2.95 12.07
N CYS A 74 11.36 -3.82 11.15
CA CYS A 74 11.01 -5.24 11.14
C CYS A 74 11.59 -6.01 12.34
N LYS A 75 12.59 -5.46 13.03
CA LYS A 75 13.26 -6.11 14.16
C LYS A 75 12.90 -5.41 15.46
N GLY A 76 12.70 -6.17 16.53
CA GLY A 76 12.55 -5.62 17.89
C GLY A 76 11.29 -4.75 18.10
N ASN A 77 10.26 -4.92 17.28
CA ASN A 77 8.94 -4.32 17.50
C ASN A 77 7.98 -5.38 18.08
N PRO A 78 7.52 -5.24 19.33
CA PRO A 78 6.67 -6.25 19.97
C PRO A 78 5.30 -6.45 19.31
N LEU A 79 4.69 -5.39 18.75
CA LEU A 79 3.37 -5.50 18.10
C LEU A 79 3.47 -6.20 16.74
N LEU A 80 4.53 -5.91 15.99
CA LEU A 80 4.77 -6.53 14.69
C LEU A 80 5.24 -7.98 14.85
N GLY A 81 6.05 -8.25 15.88
CA GLY A 81 6.67 -9.55 16.13
C GLY A 81 7.79 -9.87 15.13
N GLU A 82 8.59 -10.89 15.44
CA GLU A 82 9.80 -11.23 14.65
C GLU A 82 9.50 -11.62 13.21
N LYS A 83 8.34 -12.26 12.95
CA LYS A 83 7.90 -12.66 11.62
C LYS A 83 6.91 -11.67 10.98
N GLY A 84 6.66 -10.52 11.61
CA GLY A 84 5.61 -9.60 11.15
C GLY A 84 5.83 -9.09 9.73
N CYS A 85 7.04 -8.66 9.40
CA CYS A 85 7.35 -8.21 8.03
C CYS A 85 7.25 -9.34 6.99
N GLU A 86 7.66 -10.56 7.34
CA GLU A 86 7.51 -11.73 6.46
C GLU A 86 6.01 -12.01 6.19
N ASN A 87 5.21 -12.06 7.26
CA ASN A 87 3.76 -12.27 7.20
C ASN A 87 3.04 -11.15 6.42
N ASN A 88 3.53 -9.92 6.51
CA ASN A 88 3.01 -8.77 5.76
C ASN A 88 3.48 -8.74 4.29
N GLY A 89 4.31 -9.69 3.87
CA GLY A 89 4.68 -9.86 2.46
C GLY A 89 5.95 -9.13 2.04
N LEU A 90 6.93 -8.91 2.93
CA LEU A 90 8.24 -8.33 2.58
C LEU A 90 8.89 -9.05 1.37
N GLY A 91 8.76 -10.38 1.30
CA GLY A 91 9.28 -11.18 0.17
C GLY A 91 8.43 -11.15 -1.11
N ALA A 92 7.31 -10.43 -1.13
CA ALA A 92 6.38 -10.41 -2.26
C ALA A 92 6.52 -9.15 -3.15
N PHE A 93 7.44 -8.23 -2.85
CA PHE A 93 7.56 -6.94 -3.53
C PHE A 93 7.54 -7.04 -5.08
N GLU A 94 8.33 -7.94 -5.67
CA GLU A 94 8.41 -8.16 -7.12
C GLU A 94 7.12 -8.75 -7.75
N LYS A 95 6.27 -9.37 -6.92
CA LYS A 95 4.96 -9.89 -7.33
C LYS A 95 3.87 -8.81 -7.31
N ILE A 96 4.18 -7.63 -6.76
CA ILE A 96 3.25 -6.53 -6.66
C ILE A 96 3.36 -5.63 -7.90
N ARG A 97 2.22 -5.35 -8.52
CA ARG A 97 2.09 -4.31 -9.54
C ARG A 97 1.57 -3.05 -8.86
N PHE A 98 2.52 -2.18 -8.49
CA PHE A 98 2.21 -0.92 -7.82
C PHE A 98 1.31 -0.04 -8.67
N TRP A 99 0.33 0.58 -8.02
CA TRP A 99 -0.59 1.51 -8.65
C TRP A 99 0.14 2.68 -9.28
N LYS A 100 -0.27 2.97 -10.51
CA LYS A 100 0.20 4.08 -11.33
C LYS A 100 -0.93 4.48 -12.26
N THR A 101 -1.02 5.77 -12.56
CA THR A 101 -2.04 6.29 -13.46
C THR A 101 -1.78 5.80 -14.89
N PRO A 102 -2.71 5.07 -15.54
CA PRO A 102 -2.60 4.74 -16.95
C PRO A 102 -2.50 5.99 -17.82
N VAL A 103 -1.44 6.07 -18.63
CA VAL A 103 -1.20 7.14 -19.60
C VAL A 103 -1.31 6.59 -21.01
N ALA A 104 -1.80 7.39 -21.96
CA ALA A 104 -1.92 6.96 -23.36
C ALA A 104 -0.54 6.61 -23.97
N LYS A 105 0.47 7.40 -23.61
CA LYS A 105 1.84 7.27 -24.12
C LYS A 105 2.62 6.21 -23.35
N CYS A 106 2.39 4.93 -23.65
CA CYS A 106 3.09 3.82 -23.03
C CYS A 106 4.10 3.14 -23.98
N ALA A 107 5.21 2.65 -23.41
CA ALA A 107 6.26 1.98 -24.17
C ALA A 107 5.82 0.63 -24.75
N SER A 108 4.92 -0.09 -24.06
CA SER A 108 4.54 -1.46 -24.38
C SER A 108 3.59 -1.61 -25.57
N GLN A 109 2.92 -0.53 -25.99
CA GLN A 109 1.95 -0.55 -27.10
C GLN A 109 2.18 0.65 -28.05
N ASN A 110 3.44 0.97 -28.39
CA ASN A 110 3.78 2.03 -29.34
C ASN A 110 3.07 3.37 -29.07
N SER A 111 2.96 3.78 -27.81
CA SER A 111 2.23 4.99 -27.37
C SER A 111 0.71 4.98 -27.57
N GLN A 112 0.09 3.80 -27.60
CA GLN A 112 -1.36 3.62 -27.83
C GLN A 112 -2.08 2.90 -26.67
N CYS A 113 -1.69 3.15 -25.43
CA CYS A 113 -2.43 2.63 -24.28
C CYS A 113 -3.77 3.33 -24.07
N VAL A 114 -4.70 2.63 -23.43
CA VAL A 114 -5.95 3.21 -22.95
C VAL A 114 -5.65 4.14 -21.75
N PRO A 115 -5.97 5.44 -21.82
CA PRO A 115 -5.71 6.39 -20.74
C PRO A 115 -6.68 6.26 -19.57
N TYR A 116 -6.30 6.77 -18.39
CA TYR A 116 -7.09 6.60 -17.17
C TYR A 116 -8.54 7.12 -17.25
N HIS A 117 -8.81 8.20 -17.97
CA HIS A 117 -10.19 8.71 -18.08
C HIS A 117 -11.14 7.70 -18.74
N ARG A 118 -10.65 6.87 -19.68
CA ARG A 118 -11.43 5.77 -20.27
C ARG A 118 -11.67 4.68 -19.24
N TRP A 119 -10.65 4.31 -18.46
CA TRP A 119 -10.79 3.33 -17.39
C TRP A 119 -11.87 3.75 -16.39
N VAL A 120 -11.90 5.03 -15.99
CA VAL A 120 -12.91 5.55 -15.07
C VAL A 120 -14.31 5.43 -15.68
N THR A 121 -14.51 5.90 -16.91
CA THR A 121 -15.81 5.81 -17.61
C THR A 121 -16.29 4.38 -17.75
N ASP A 122 -15.42 3.49 -18.25
CA ASP A 122 -15.77 2.11 -18.55
C ASP A 122 -16.02 1.32 -17.25
N TYR A 123 -15.22 1.55 -16.21
CA TYR A 123 -15.43 0.90 -14.92
C TYR A 123 -16.72 1.35 -14.24
N ILE A 124 -17.10 2.63 -14.36
CA ILE A 124 -18.40 3.12 -13.88
C ILE A 124 -19.56 2.45 -14.65
N ALA A 125 -19.42 2.26 -15.96
CA ALA A 125 -20.43 1.56 -16.76
C ALA A 125 -20.61 0.10 -16.29
N VAL A 126 -19.49 -0.62 -16.06
CA VAL A 126 -19.49 -1.99 -15.53
C VAL A 126 -20.18 -2.07 -14.17
N LEU A 127 -19.88 -1.15 -13.24
CA LEU A 127 -20.55 -1.09 -11.94
C LEU A 127 -22.06 -0.85 -12.07
N GLY A 128 -22.47 -0.11 -13.10
CA GLY A 128 -23.88 0.14 -13.44
C GLY A 128 -24.56 -1.00 -14.20
N GLY A 129 -23.88 -2.12 -14.45
CA GLY A 129 -24.42 -3.27 -15.19
C GLY A 129 -24.57 -3.05 -16.70
N ARG A 130 -23.72 -2.20 -17.28
CA ARG A 130 -23.65 -1.91 -18.72
C ARG A 130 -22.33 -2.36 -19.33
#